data_AF-A0A1H9SRI6-F1
#
_entry.id   AF-A0A1H9SRI6-F1
#
_cell.length_a   1.000
_cell.length_b   1.000
_cell.length_c   1.000
_cell.angle_alpha   90.00
_cell.angle_beta   90.00
_cell.angle_gamma   90.00
#
_symmetry.space_group_name_H-M   'P 1'
#
loop_
_entity.id
_entity.type
_entity.pdbx_description
1 polymer ?
#
loop_
_entity_poly.entity_id
_entity_poly.type
_entity_poly.pdbx_seq_one_letter_code
_entity_poly.pdbx_strand_id
1 'polypeptide(L)'
;MPDIPQPTYDYDINKLTKAYERALRDVRSELDTLFLSDFERAQIIATERNISRILSDMAQYGDEWAALTTDKAFNDGIARTIMSLHLAETFEDALKIAQFNGVNRRLAAAMIADTQADLLAVTQNIERRTRVIIRKASAEVIRAQTASGINGVRSIKSALSKELRKQLGAEANEAIIDASGRRWKVSHYTEMLARTKLMQAQREASINEAIDEGAYYGVISTHGATDACRGYEGKIVKLIAEAPGDYPYIDELPRREIFHPNCKHVVSPLRDPSRTSADIRRINGN
;
A
#
# COMPACT_ATOMS: atom_id res chain seq x y z
N MET A 1 -20.86 -11.28 19.49
CA MET A 1 -20.38 -11.39 18.10
C MET A 1 -19.47 -12.59 18.03
N PRO A 2 -19.46 -13.35 16.92
CA PRO A 2 -18.53 -14.44 16.74
C PRO A 2 -17.08 -13.93 16.82
N ASP A 3 -16.16 -14.75 17.32
CA ASP A 3 -14.74 -14.42 17.33
C ASP A 3 -14.19 -14.61 15.91
N ILE A 4 -14.08 -13.51 15.15
CA ILE A 4 -13.65 -13.51 13.76
C ILE A 4 -12.19 -13.03 13.69
N PRO A 5 -11.25 -13.87 13.24
CA PRO A 5 -9.83 -13.53 13.17
C PRO A 5 -9.59 -12.22 12.42
N GLN A 6 -8.83 -11.31 13.02
CA GLN A 6 -8.46 -10.06 12.36
C GLN A 6 -7.76 -10.35 11.02
N PRO A 7 -8.10 -9.63 9.94
CA PRO A 7 -7.44 -9.85 8.66
C PRO A 7 -5.95 -9.56 8.79
N THR A 8 -5.14 -10.47 8.25
CA THR A 8 -3.68 -10.37 8.28
C THR A 8 -3.12 -10.44 6.87
N TYR A 9 -2.54 -9.32 6.46
CA TYR A 9 -1.87 -9.16 5.17
C TYR A 9 -0.36 -8.98 5.32
N ASP A 10 0.17 -9.05 6.54
CA ASP A 10 1.56 -8.72 6.84
C ASP A 10 2.55 -9.59 6.04
N TYR A 11 2.22 -10.86 5.78
CA TYR A 11 3.07 -11.73 4.95
C TYR A 11 3.17 -11.22 3.50
N ASP A 12 2.04 -10.90 2.88
CA ASP A 12 1.97 -10.45 1.49
C ASP A 12 2.56 -9.05 1.34
N ILE A 13 2.29 -8.16 2.30
CA ILE A 13 2.89 -6.82 2.37
C ILE A 13 4.41 -6.93 2.53
N ASN A 14 4.92 -7.79 3.42
CA ASN A 14 6.35 -7.98 3.60
C ASN A 14 7.05 -8.52 2.35
N LYS A 15 6.37 -9.38 1.57
CA LYS A 15 6.88 -9.83 0.26
C LYS A 15 7.02 -8.68 -0.71
N LEU A 16 5.98 -7.85 -0.85
CA LEU A 16 6.01 -6.65 -1.69
C LEU A 16 7.14 -5.71 -1.30
N THR A 17 7.22 -5.35 -0.02
CA THR A 17 8.25 -4.46 0.51
C THR A 17 9.66 -4.99 0.23
N LYS A 18 9.90 -6.30 0.47
CA LYS A 18 11.20 -6.92 0.19
C LYS A 18 11.56 -6.95 -1.29
N ALA A 19 10.58 -7.11 -2.18
CA ALA A 19 10.79 -7.06 -3.62
C ALA A 19 11.23 -5.65 -4.06
N TYR A 20 10.55 -4.62 -3.56
CA TYR A 20 10.90 -3.21 -3.84
C TYR A 20 12.28 -2.84 -3.28
N GLU A 21 12.60 -3.27 -2.06
CA GLU A 21 13.94 -3.08 -1.49
C GLU A 21 15.03 -3.78 -2.30
N ARG A 22 14.75 -4.99 -2.82
CA ARG A 22 15.70 -5.71 -3.67
C ARG A 22 15.94 -4.95 -4.97
N ALA A 23 14.88 -4.55 -5.67
CA ALA A 23 15.00 -3.79 -6.91
C ALA A 23 15.80 -2.49 -6.72
N LEU A 24 15.61 -1.78 -5.60
CA LEU A 24 16.42 -0.60 -5.28
C LEU A 24 17.90 -0.92 -5.05
N ARG A 25 18.21 -2.04 -4.39
CA ARG A 25 19.60 -2.50 -4.24
C ARG A 25 20.22 -2.83 -5.60
N ASP A 26 19.46 -3.45 -6.49
CA ASP A 26 19.94 -3.83 -7.82
C ASP A 26 20.18 -2.58 -8.69
N VAL A 27 19.26 -1.61 -8.69
CA VAL A 27 19.46 -0.30 -9.35
C VAL A 27 20.70 0.40 -8.83
N ARG A 28 20.93 0.38 -7.50
CA ARG A 28 22.14 0.96 -6.91
C ARG A 28 23.41 0.24 -7.37
N SER A 29 23.37 -1.10 -7.48
CA SER A 29 24.50 -1.89 -7.98
C SER A 29 24.86 -1.53 -9.43
N GLU A 30 23.86 -1.33 -10.29
CA GLU A 30 24.05 -0.88 -11.68
C GLU A 30 24.69 0.51 -11.73
N LEU A 31 24.22 1.43 -10.87
CA LEU A 31 24.83 2.74 -10.75
C LEU A 31 26.28 2.66 -10.26
N ASP A 32 26.55 1.97 -9.15
CA ASP A 32 27.90 1.80 -8.61
C ASP A 32 28.87 1.24 -9.68
N THR A 33 28.40 0.28 -10.49
CA THR A 33 29.16 -0.27 -11.63
C THR A 33 29.48 0.79 -12.69
N LEU A 34 28.50 1.62 -13.06
CA LEU A 34 28.72 2.75 -13.98
C LEU A 34 29.76 3.73 -13.42
N PHE A 35 29.76 4.01 -12.11
CA PHE A 35 30.73 4.93 -11.50
C PHE A 35 32.17 4.43 -11.50
N LEU A 36 32.37 3.11 -11.51
CA LEU A 36 33.68 2.48 -11.62
C LEU A 36 34.18 2.39 -13.07
N SER A 37 33.31 2.65 -14.04
CA SER A 37 33.60 2.57 -15.47
C SER A 37 34.24 3.85 -16.03
N ASP A 38 34.47 3.89 -17.34
CA ASP A 38 34.97 5.05 -18.06
C ASP A 38 33.91 6.05 -18.48
N PHE A 39 32.65 5.82 -18.11
CA PHE A 39 31.51 6.65 -18.51
C PHE A 39 31.39 6.78 -20.03
N GLU A 40 31.80 5.75 -20.74
CA GLU A 40 31.61 5.70 -22.18
C GLU A 40 30.11 5.68 -22.49
N ARG A 41 29.73 6.27 -23.62
CA ARG A 41 28.33 6.32 -24.06
C ARG A 41 27.68 4.92 -24.08
N ALA A 42 28.43 3.90 -24.50
CA ALA A 42 27.96 2.52 -24.51
C ALA A 42 27.64 1.99 -23.11
N GLN A 43 28.47 2.30 -22.11
CA GLN A 43 28.27 1.90 -20.71
C GLN A 43 27.04 2.58 -20.11
N ILE A 44 26.86 3.88 -20.35
CA ILE A 44 25.67 4.63 -19.90
C ILE A 44 24.39 3.99 -20.47
N ILE A 45 24.35 3.71 -21.78
CA ILE A 45 23.20 3.09 -22.44
C ILE A 45 22.92 1.70 -21.87
N ALA A 46 23.98 0.91 -21.62
CA ALA A 46 23.83 -0.43 -21.04
C ALA A 46 23.24 -0.35 -19.61
N THR A 47 23.77 0.54 -18.77
CA THR A 47 23.26 0.76 -17.41
C THR A 47 21.81 1.24 -17.41
N GLU A 48 21.44 2.19 -18.28
CA GLU A 48 20.05 2.66 -18.40
C GLU A 48 19.09 1.53 -18.80
N ARG A 49 19.50 0.65 -19.71
CA ARG A 49 18.72 -0.54 -20.12
C ARG A 49 18.56 -1.53 -18.97
N ASN A 50 19.63 -1.83 -18.24
CA ASN A 50 19.57 -2.75 -17.10
C ASN A 50 18.64 -2.23 -16.00
N ILE A 51 18.75 -0.94 -15.66
CA ILE A 51 17.88 -0.27 -14.68
C ILE A 51 16.42 -0.30 -15.15
N SER A 52 16.16 0.01 -16.42
CA SER A 52 14.80 -0.05 -16.99
C SER A 52 14.21 -1.45 -16.90
N ARG A 53 15.01 -2.50 -17.14
CA ARG A 53 14.58 -3.88 -16.96
C ARG A 53 14.24 -4.20 -15.51
N ILE A 54 15.13 -3.87 -14.56
CA ILE A 54 14.88 -4.09 -13.11
C ILE A 54 13.57 -3.44 -12.66
N LEU A 55 13.33 -2.20 -13.11
CA LEU A 55 12.12 -1.46 -12.76
C LEU A 55 10.88 -2.02 -13.47
N SER A 56 10.99 -2.50 -14.71
CA SER A 56 9.90 -3.20 -15.40
C SER A 56 9.52 -4.50 -14.68
N ASP A 57 10.51 -5.30 -14.28
CA ASP A 57 10.28 -6.55 -13.53
C ASP A 57 9.60 -6.24 -12.17
N MET A 58 10.00 -5.14 -11.51
CA MET A 58 9.38 -4.66 -10.27
C MET A 58 7.93 -4.19 -10.47
N ALA A 59 7.64 -3.48 -11.57
CA ALA A 59 6.28 -3.04 -11.90
C ALA A 59 5.36 -4.24 -12.15
N GLN A 60 5.79 -5.19 -12.97
CA GLN A 60 5.03 -6.41 -13.24
C GLN A 60 4.73 -7.19 -11.96
N TYR A 61 5.72 -7.34 -11.07
CA TYR A 61 5.51 -7.98 -9.78
C TYR A 61 4.49 -7.23 -8.91
N GLY A 62 4.54 -5.89 -8.91
CA GLY A 62 3.54 -5.05 -8.24
C GLY A 62 2.13 -5.27 -8.79
N ASP A 63 2.01 -5.44 -10.11
CA ASP A 63 0.72 -5.66 -10.76
C ASP A 63 0.08 -7.01 -10.41
N GLU A 64 0.88 -8.07 -10.45
CA GLU A 64 0.49 -9.41 -10.05
C GLU A 64 0.13 -9.46 -8.56
N TRP A 65 0.95 -8.81 -7.73
CA TRP A 65 0.69 -8.70 -6.30
C TRP A 65 -0.63 -7.97 -6.00
N ALA A 66 -0.91 -6.86 -6.69
CA ALA A 66 -2.12 -6.08 -6.49
C ALA A 66 -3.37 -6.89 -6.82
N ALA A 67 -3.37 -7.63 -7.93
CA ALA A 67 -4.48 -8.50 -8.31
C ALA A 67 -4.73 -9.58 -7.24
N LEU A 68 -3.70 -10.37 -6.91
CA LEU A 68 -3.83 -11.50 -5.98
C LEU A 68 -4.26 -11.08 -4.57
N THR A 69 -3.67 -10.00 -4.05
CA THR A 69 -3.90 -9.58 -2.67
C THR A 69 -5.20 -8.79 -2.50
N THR A 70 -5.62 -8.04 -3.52
CA THR A 70 -6.93 -7.39 -3.51
C THR A 70 -8.03 -8.45 -3.55
N ASP A 71 -7.93 -9.46 -4.42
CA ASP A 71 -8.89 -10.57 -4.46
C ASP A 71 -8.99 -11.29 -3.11
N LYS A 72 -7.84 -11.54 -2.47
CA LYS A 72 -7.80 -12.09 -1.11
C LYS A 72 -8.52 -11.19 -0.10
N ALA A 73 -8.25 -9.89 -0.10
CA ALA A 73 -8.89 -8.94 0.80
C ALA A 73 -10.42 -8.85 0.59
N PHE A 74 -10.89 -8.93 -0.66
CA PHE A 74 -12.31 -8.99 -0.97
C PHE A 74 -12.96 -10.27 -0.42
N ASN A 75 -12.35 -11.43 -0.64
CA ASN A 75 -12.84 -12.70 -0.07
C ASN A 75 -12.89 -12.66 1.45
N ASP A 76 -11.88 -12.08 2.11
CA ASP A 76 -11.87 -11.89 3.57
C ASP A 76 -13.03 -10.99 4.04
N GLY A 77 -13.33 -9.92 3.29
CA GLY A 77 -14.46 -9.01 3.58
C GLY A 77 -15.83 -9.68 3.48
N ILE A 78 -16.02 -10.47 2.42
CA ILE A 78 -17.24 -11.25 2.20
C ILE A 78 -17.38 -12.32 3.29
N ALA A 79 -16.34 -13.13 3.52
CA ALA A 79 -16.36 -14.18 4.54
C ALA A 79 -16.60 -13.63 5.95
N ARG A 80 -16.00 -12.48 6.28
CA ARG A 80 -16.27 -11.79 7.56
C ARG A 80 -17.72 -11.37 7.70
N THR A 81 -18.36 -10.92 6.62
CA THR A 81 -19.76 -10.53 6.63
C THR A 81 -20.65 -11.74 6.87
N ILE A 82 -20.44 -12.81 6.09
CA ILE A 82 -21.13 -14.10 6.23
C ILE A 82 -21.04 -14.59 7.69
N MET A 83 -19.83 -14.56 8.26
CA MET A 83 -19.62 -14.96 9.66
C MET A 83 -20.29 -14.01 10.66
N SER A 84 -20.19 -12.69 10.46
CA SER A 84 -20.81 -11.68 11.35
C SER A 84 -22.34 -11.79 11.38
N LEU A 85 -22.93 -12.16 10.24
CA LEU A 85 -24.36 -12.36 10.07
C LEU A 85 -24.83 -13.77 10.42
N HIS A 86 -23.93 -14.64 10.90
CA HIS A 86 -24.19 -16.03 11.31
C HIS A 86 -24.76 -16.88 10.15
N LEU A 87 -24.27 -16.66 8.94
CA LEU A 87 -24.62 -17.41 7.73
C LEU A 87 -23.71 -18.62 7.49
N ALA A 88 -22.65 -18.76 8.29
CA ALA A 88 -21.75 -19.92 8.33
C ALA A 88 -21.39 -20.27 9.79
N GLU A 89 -21.06 -21.54 10.04
CA GLU A 89 -20.67 -22.02 11.37
C GLU A 89 -19.22 -21.66 11.72
N THR A 90 -18.33 -21.67 10.71
CA THR A 90 -16.92 -21.36 10.87
C THR A 90 -16.46 -20.33 9.83
N PHE A 91 -15.36 -19.64 10.13
CA PHE A 91 -14.75 -18.71 9.18
C PHE A 91 -14.19 -19.42 7.94
N GLU A 92 -13.74 -20.67 8.08
CA GLU A 92 -13.29 -21.48 6.95
C GLU A 92 -14.44 -21.80 6.00
N ASP A 93 -15.62 -22.12 6.53
CA ASP A 93 -16.80 -22.37 5.71
C ASP A 93 -17.29 -21.09 5.05
N ALA A 94 -17.22 -19.96 5.76
CA ALA A 94 -17.51 -18.64 5.20
C ALA A 94 -16.60 -18.32 4.00
N LEU A 95 -15.30 -18.65 4.07
CA LEU A 95 -14.36 -18.48 2.95
C LEU A 95 -14.70 -19.38 1.75
N LYS A 96 -15.20 -20.61 1.98
CA LYS A 96 -15.57 -21.53 0.89
C LYS A 96 -16.79 -21.05 0.11
N ILE A 97 -17.72 -20.37 0.77
CA ILE A 97 -18.94 -19.84 0.14
C ILE A 97 -18.83 -18.36 -0.24
N ALA A 98 -17.75 -17.67 0.15
CA ALA A 98 -17.49 -16.31 -0.25
C ALA A 98 -17.37 -16.23 -1.78
N GLN A 99 -18.31 -15.51 -2.40
CA GLN A 99 -18.33 -15.30 -3.84
C GLN A 99 -18.60 -13.83 -4.12
N PHE A 100 -17.93 -13.31 -5.15
CA PHE A 100 -18.14 -11.92 -5.50
C PHE A 100 -19.54 -11.78 -6.09
N ASN A 101 -20.36 -10.89 -5.53
CA ASN A 101 -21.55 -10.43 -6.23
C ASN A 101 -21.17 -9.47 -7.38
N GLY A 102 -22.16 -9.04 -8.17
CA GLY A 102 -21.91 -8.18 -9.34
C GLY A 102 -21.26 -6.83 -8.98
N VAL A 103 -21.56 -6.29 -7.78
CA VAL A 103 -21.00 -5.03 -7.29
C VAL A 103 -19.55 -5.23 -6.87
N ASN A 104 -19.28 -6.25 -6.04
CA ASN A 104 -17.94 -6.60 -5.57
C ASN A 104 -16.98 -6.94 -6.72
N ARG A 105 -17.45 -7.62 -7.79
CA ARG A 105 -16.62 -7.82 -9.00
C ARG A 105 -16.16 -6.52 -9.65
N ARG A 106 -17.06 -5.55 -9.82
CA ARG A 106 -16.72 -4.27 -10.44
C ARG A 106 -15.81 -3.44 -9.55
N LEU A 107 -16.06 -3.45 -8.24
CA LEU A 107 -15.25 -2.70 -7.29
C LEU A 107 -13.85 -3.31 -7.14
N ALA A 108 -13.73 -4.63 -7.06
CA ALA A 108 -12.44 -5.31 -7.02
C ALA A 108 -11.59 -4.96 -8.25
N ALA A 109 -12.18 -5.01 -9.46
CA ALA A 109 -11.46 -4.63 -10.68
C ALA A 109 -10.99 -3.16 -10.64
N ALA A 110 -11.81 -2.24 -10.14
CA ALA A 110 -11.44 -0.83 -10.00
C ALA A 110 -10.31 -0.64 -8.96
N MET A 111 -10.39 -1.31 -7.81
CA MET A 111 -9.39 -1.23 -6.74
C MET A 111 -8.06 -1.89 -7.12
N ILE A 112 -8.10 -2.98 -7.90
CA ILE A 112 -6.90 -3.59 -8.49
C ILE A 112 -6.21 -2.56 -9.40
N ALA A 113 -6.94 -1.97 -10.34
CA ALA A 113 -6.38 -0.99 -11.27
C ALA A 113 -5.80 0.25 -10.56
N ASP A 114 -6.49 0.74 -9.53
CA ASP A 114 -6.04 1.86 -8.70
C ASP A 114 -4.77 1.51 -7.91
N THR A 115 -4.69 0.31 -7.31
CA THR A 115 -3.50 -0.17 -6.60
C THR A 115 -2.32 -0.37 -7.55
N GLN A 116 -2.56 -0.90 -8.75
CA GLN A 116 -1.56 -1.05 -9.81
C GLN A 116 -1.00 0.32 -10.22
N ALA A 117 -1.87 1.31 -10.43
CA ALA A 117 -1.47 2.67 -10.79
C ALA A 117 -0.58 3.31 -9.70
N ASP A 118 -0.93 3.17 -8.42
CA ASP A 118 -0.14 3.70 -7.31
C ASP A 118 1.23 3.02 -7.19
N LEU A 119 1.31 1.70 -7.36
CA LEU A 119 2.57 0.95 -7.36
C LEU A 119 3.44 1.28 -8.57
N LEU A 120 2.84 1.44 -9.75
CA LEU A 120 3.54 1.91 -10.95
C LEU A 120 4.10 3.31 -10.76
N ALA A 121 3.37 4.22 -10.09
CA ALA A 121 3.84 5.57 -9.80
C ALA A 121 5.10 5.57 -8.93
N VAL A 122 5.22 4.64 -7.98
CA VAL A 122 6.45 4.43 -7.19
C VAL A 122 7.62 4.06 -8.11
N THR A 123 7.42 3.09 -8.98
CA THR A 123 8.44 2.62 -9.94
C THR A 123 8.91 3.75 -10.86
N GLN A 124 7.97 4.49 -11.46
CA GLN A 124 8.27 5.62 -12.34
C GLN A 124 9.02 6.76 -11.60
N ASN A 125 8.76 6.94 -10.30
CA ASN A 125 9.49 7.91 -9.49
C ASN A 125 10.98 7.53 -9.38
N ILE A 126 11.25 6.26 -9.07
CA ILE A 126 12.61 5.71 -8.97
C ILE A 126 13.33 5.85 -10.31
N GLU A 127 12.67 5.50 -11.42
CA GLU A 127 13.23 5.62 -12.77
C GLU A 127 13.65 7.06 -13.10
N ARG A 128 12.74 8.02 -12.87
CA ARG A 128 12.97 9.45 -13.13
C ARG A 128 14.16 9.98 -12.34
N ARG A 129 14.23 9.66 -11.04
CA ARG A 129 15.35 10.07 -10.18
C ARG A 129 16.66 9.47 -10.64
N THR A 130 16.66 8.18 -10.95
CA THR A 130 17.83 7.46 -11.43
C THR A 130 18.38 8.06 -12.72
N ARG A 131 17.49 8.41 -13.65
CA ARG A 131 17.87 9.10 -14.90
C ARG A 131 18.47 10.49 -14.65
N VAL A 132 17.92 11.27 -13.71
CA VAL A 132 18.49 12.57 -13.32
C VAL A 132 19.90 12.41 -12.75
N ILE A 133 20.10 11.39 -11.92
CA ILE A 133 21.40 11.06 -11.33
C ILE A 133 22.43 10.73 -12.42
N ILE A 134 22.09 9.83 -13.36
CA ILE A 134 22.98 9.45 -14.46
C ILE A 134 23.36 10.68 -15.29
N ARG A 135 22.39 11.51 -15.68
CA ARG A 135 22.65 12.73 -16.47
C ARG A 135 23.59 13.70 -15.77
N LYS A 136 23.36 13.94 -14.46
CA LYS A 136 24.22 14.84 -13.67
C LYS A 136 25.64 14.30 -13.59
N ALA A 137 25.78 13.00 -13.31
CA ALA A 137 27.06 12.31 -13.26
C ALA A 137 27.83 12.41 -14.58
N SER A 138 27.19 12.09 -15.71
CA SER A 138 27.82 12.18 -17.03
C SER A 138 28.32 13.60 -17.32
N ALA A 139 27.54 14.64 -17.00
CA ALA A 139 27.94 16.02 -17.22
C ALA A 139 29.14 16.44 -16.37
N GLU A 140 29.24 15.95 -15.12
CA GLU A 140 30.40 16.19 -14.26
C GLU A 140 31.67 15.50 -14.76
N VAL A 141 31.56 14.26 -15.24
CA VAL A 141 32.70 13.53 -15.82
C VAL A 141 33.21 14.20 -17.10
N ILE A 142 32.31 14.67 -17.97
CA ILE A 142 32.71 15.41 -19.18
C ILE A 142 33.46 16.69 -18.81
N ARG A 143 32.94 17.48 -17.86
CA ARG A 143 33.63 18.70 -17.38
C ARG A 143 35.01 18.39 -16.78
N ALA A 144 35.13 17.30 -16.03
CA ALA A 144 36.40 16.85 -15.46
C ALA A 144 37.45 16.54 -16.53
N GLN A 145 37.04 15.84 -17.59
CA GLN A 145 37.90 15.50 -18.73
C GLN A 145 38.39 16.76 -19.44
N THR A 146 37.54 17.78 -19.59
CA THR A 146 37.91 19.06 -20.22
C THR A 146 38.86 19.90 -19.35
N ALA A 147 38.66 19.92 -18.02
CA ALA A 147 39.31 20.89 -17.15
C ALA A 147 40.64 20.44 -16.50
N SER A 148 40.90 19.14 -16.32
CA SER A 148 41.92 18.71 -15.34
C SER A 148 42.87 17.58 -15.79
N GLY A 149 42.82 17.16 -17.06
CA GLY A 149 43.61 16.02 -17.53
C GLY A 149 43.29 14.71 -16.80
N ILE A 150 44.02 13.63 -17.10
CA ILE A 150 43.68 12.25 -16.68
C ILE A 150 43.59 12.10 -15.14
N ASN A 151 44.41 12.82 -14.37
CA ASN A 151 44.43 12.72 -12.90
C ASN A 151 43.21 13.35 -12.23
N GLY A 152 42.62 14.41 -12.81
CA GLY A 152 41.40 15.03 -12.27
C GLY A 152 40.15 14.16 -12.47
N VAL A 153 40.11 13.38 -13.55
CA VAL A 153 38.99 12.47 -13.84
C VAL A 153 38.85 11.39 -12.75
N ARG A 154 39.97 10.82 -12.29
CA ARG A 154 39.93 9.77 -11.25
C ARG A 154 39.47 10.30 -9.90
N SER A 155 39.91 11.49 -9.48
CA SER A 155 39.44 12.08 -8.22
C SER A 155 37.96 12.45 -8.28
N ILE A 156 37.49 12.93 -9.43
CA ILE A 156 36.09 13.30 -9.64
C ILE A 156 35.19 12.06 -9.67
N LYS A 157 35.60 10.96 -10.34
CA LYS A 157 34.85 9.68 -10.26
C LYS A 157 34.73 9.16 -8.83
N SER A 158 35.81 9.26 -8.04
CA SER A 158 35.79 8.86 -6.62
C SER A 158 34.87 9.76 -5.78
N ALA A 159 34.95 11.08 -5.96
CA ALA A 159 34.10 12.05 -5.29
C ALA A 159 32.62 11.87 -5.66
N LEU A 160 32.33 11.63 -6.93
CA LEU A 160 31.00 11.40 -7.46
C LEU A 160 30.43 10.06 -6.98
N SER A 161 31.22 8.98 -6.96
CA SER A 161 30.82 7.71 -6.35
C SER A 161 30.51 7.88 -4.86
N LYS A 162 31.31 8.67 -4.13
CA LYS A 162 31.07 8.97 -2.70
C LYS A 162 29.81 9.81 -2.48
N GLU A 163 29.61 10.84 -3.29
CA GLU A 163 28.43 11.70 -3.25
C GLU A 163 27.17 10.93 -3.65
N LEU A 164 27.26 10.01 -4.60
CA LEU A 164 26.17 9.15 -5.00
C LEU A 164 25.87 8.08 -3.95
N ARG A 165 26.88 7.52 -3.30
CA ARG A 165 26.67 6.66 -2.12
C ARG A 165 26.05 7.43 -0.96
N LYS A 166 26.25 8.75 -0.88
CA LYS A 166 25.58 9.62 0.08
C LYS A 166 24.15 9.95 -0.37
N GLN A 167 23.91 10.32 -1.63
CA GLN A 167 22.59 10.59 -2.18
C GLN A 167 21.73 9.32 -2.23
N LEU A 168 22.28 8.16 -2.62
CA LEU A 168 21.56 6.89 -2.57
C LEU A 168 21.57 6.26 -1.17
N GLY A 169 22.64 6.39 -0.39
CA GLY A 169 22.69 5.81 0.96
C GLY A 169 21.85 6.57 1.99
N ALA A 170 21.79 7.91 1.88
CA ALA A 170 20.96 8.76 2.73
C ALA A 170 19.60 9.09 2.09
N GLU A 171 19.48 9.21 0.76
CA GLU A 171 18.22 9.55 0.06
C GLU A 171 17.58 8.42 -0.79
N ALA A 172 18.24 7.31 -1.15
CA ALA A 172 17.54 6.20 -1.85
C ALA A 172 16.65 5.39 -0.89
N ASN A 173 16.95 5.45 0.40
CA ASN A 173 16.01 5.07 1.44
C ASN A 173 14.97 6.16 1.71
N GLU A 174 14.88 7.28 0.98
CA GLU A 174 13.93 8.39 1.19
C GLU A 174 13.41 8.95 -0.16
N ALA A 175 12.99 8.06 -1.07
CA ALA A 175 12.80 8.40 -2.48
C ALA A 175 11.36 8.73 -2.91
N ILE A 176 10.34 8.59 -2.06
CA ILE A 176 8.95 8.86 -2.48
C ILE A 176 8.49 10.17 -1.89
N ILE A 177 8.01 11.07 -2.76
CA ILE A 177 7.28 12.26 -2.36
C ILE A 177 5.80 11.96 -2.59
N ASP A 178 5.01 11.96 -1.51
CA ASP A 178 3.57 11.77 -1.63
C ASP A 178 2.87 13.05 -2.13
N ALA A 179 1.56 12.97 -2.39
CA ALA A 179 0.76 14.13 -2.84
C ALA A 179 0.78 15.32 -1.85
N SER A 180 1.14 15.08 -0.58
CA SER A 180 1.27 16.10 0.46
C SER A 180 2.69 16.64 0.61
N GLY A 181 3.63 16.26 -0.26
CA GLY A 181 5.00 16.73 -0.26
C GLY A 181 5.92 16.05 0.78
N ARG A 182 5.44 15.01 1.48
CA ARG A 182 6.25 14.31 2.49
C ARG A 182 7.22 13.36 1.83
N ARG A 183 8.43 13.25 2.38
CA ARG A 183 9.47 12.33 1.92
C ARG A 183 9.40 11.02 2.69
N TRP A 184 9.39 9.90 1.98
CA TRP A 184 9.24 8.57 2.54
C TRP A 184 10.32 7.61 2.07
N LYS A 185 10.65 6.66 2.94
CA LYS A 185 11.35 5.45 2.51
C LYS A 185 10.45 4.65 1.60
N VAL A 186 11.01 4.11 0.51
CA VAL A 186 10.24 3.30 -0.43
C VAL A 186 9.58 2.14 0.29
N SER A 187 10.34 1.41 1.12
CA SER A 187 9.78 0.31 1.91
C SER A 187 8.64 0.73 2.83
N HIS A 188 8.81 1.84 3.56
CA HIS A 188 7.79 2.35 4.47
C HIS A 188 6.53 2.83 3.73
N TYR A 189 6.70 3.53 2.61
CA TYR A 189 5.58 3.99 1.80
C TYR A 189 4.85 2.82 1.14
N THR A 190 5.58 1.87 0.54
CA THR A 190 5.01 0.68 -0.08
C THR A 190 4.26 -0.17 0.95
N GLU A 191 4.81 -0.35 2.15
CA GLU A 191 4.11 -1.02 3.25
C GLU A 191 2.82 -0.29 3.63
N MET A 192 2.90 1.03 3.85
CA MET A 192 1.76 1.84 4.24
C MET A 192 0.67 1.84 3.16
N LEU A 193 1.05 2.01 1.89
CA LEU A 193 0.16 1.97 0.74
C LEU A 193 -0.55 0.62 0.66
N ALA A 194 0.22 -0.48 0.68
CA ALA A 194 -0.30 -1.83 0.61
C ALA A 194 -1.28 -2.12 1.76
N ARG A 195 -0.91 -1.79 3.00
CA ARG A 195 -1.79 -1.96 4.17
C ARG A 195 -3.09 -1.17 4.00
N THR A 196 -2.99 0.07 3.54
CA THR A 196 -4.15 0.95 3.35
C THR A 196 -5.10 0.42 2.28
N LYS A 197 -4.58 0.04 1.10
CA LYS A 197 -5.40 -0.49 -0.01
C LYS A 197 -6.09 -1.81 0.36
N LEU A 198 -5.38 -2.73 1.03
CA LEU A 198 -5.96 -4.01 1.42
C LEU A 198 -7.02 -3.87 2.51
N MET A 199 -6.79 -3.01 3.51
CA MET A 199 -7.80 -2.74 4.54
C MET A 199 -9.02 -2.00 3.97
N GLN A 200 -8.82 -1.13 2.97
CA GLN A 200 -9.92 -0.52 2.24
C GLN A 200 -10.70 -1.58 1.46
N ALA A 201 -10.03 -2.43 0.68
CA ALA A 201 -10.67 -3.48 -0.13
C ALA A 201 -11.50 -4.43 0.73
N GLN A 202 -10.94 -4.88 1.85
CA GLN A 202 -11.64 -5.72 2.82
C GLN A 202 -12.91 -5.06 3.36
N ARG A 203 -12.83 -3.77 3.71
CA ARG A 203 -13.96 -3.03 4.28
C ARG A 203 -15.06 -2.81 3.24
N GLU A 204 -14.70 -2.34 2.05
CA GLU A 204 -15.65 -2.11 0.96
C GLU A 204 -16.36 -3.40 0.56
N ALA A 205 -15.63 -4.51 0.45
CA ALA A 205 -16.20 -5.82 0.18
C ALA A 205 -17.20 -6.24 1.27
N SER A 206 -16.85 -6.03 2.54
CA SER A 206 -17.73 -6.33 3.67
C SER A 206 -18.99 -5.45 3.69
N ILE A 207 -18.87 -4.17 3.37
CA ILE A 207 -20.01 -3.23 3.32
C ILE A 207 -20.97 -3.63 2.21
N ASN A 208 -20.46 -3.87 1.00
CA ASN A 208 -21.28 -4.28 -0.14
C ASN A 208 -22.01 -5.60 0.12
N GLU A 209 -21.30 -6.58 0.69
CA GLU A 209 -21.89 -7.87 1.06
C GLU A 209 -22.98 -7.69 2.14
N ALA A 210 -22.74 -6.82 3.12
CA ALA A 210 -23.70 -6.57 4.18
C ALA A 210 -25.00 -5.96 3.64
N ILE A 211 -24.88 -4.99 2.73
CA ILE A 211 -26.02 -4.33 2.10
C ILE A 211 -26.83 -5.34 1.27
N ASP A 212 -26.16 -6.21 0.51
CA ASP A 212 -26.79 -7.28 -0.27
C ASP A 212 -27.58 -8.26 0.64
N GLU A 213 -27.04 -8.54 1.83
CA GLU A 213 -27.64 -9.38 2.88
C GLU A 213 -28.67 -8.67 3.77
N GLY A 214 -29.03 -7.41 3.44
CA GLY A 214 -30.01 -6.59 4.16
C GLY A 214 -29.54 -6.12 5.55
N ALA A 215 -28.23 -6.09 5.79
CA ALA A 215 -27.60 -5.57 6.99
C ALA A 215 -27.07 -4.15 6.76
N TYR A 216 -27.74 -3.15 7.35
CA TYR A 216 -27.46 -1.74 7.10
C TYR A 216 -26.62 -1.06 8.19
N TYR A 217 -26.12 -1.83 9.16
CA TYR A 217 -25.29 -1.32 10.25
C TYR A 217 -24.03 -2.16 10.38
N GLY A 218 -23.00 -1.59 11.01
CA GLY A 218 -21.79 -2.30 11.36
C GLY A 218 -21.21 -1.80 12.68
N VAL A 219 -20.42 -2.64 13.35
CA VAL A 219 -19.59 -2.23 14.48
C VAL A 219 -18.15 -2.09 14.00
N ILE A 220 -17.54 -0.95 14.31
CA ILE A 220 -16.10 -0.76 14.12
C ILE A 220 -15.35 -1.63 15.14
N SER A 221 -14.45 -2.49 14.65
CA SER A 221 -13.71 -3.45 15.49
C SER A 221 -12.93 -2.79 16.61
N THR A 222 -12.71 -3.50 17.71
CA THR A 222 -11.83 -3.05 18.80
C THR A 222 -10.53 -3.84 18.78
N HIS A 223 -9.37 -3.17 18.80
CA HIS A 223 -8.06 -3.80 18.96
C HIS A 223 -7.13 -3.06 19.94
N GLY A 224 -7.64 -2.05 20.64
CA GLY A 224 -6.86 -1.29 21.62
C GLY A 224 -5.99 -0.24 20.95
N ALA A 225 -6.54 0.46 19.95
CA ALA A 225 -5.82 1.51 19.25
C ALA A 225 -5.34 2.63 20.20
N THR A 226 -4.17 3.19 19.90
CA THR A 226 -3.55 4.24 20.73
C THR A 226 -3.60 5.62 20.07
N ASP A 227 -3.84 5.69 18.77
CA ASP A 227 -4.00 6.91 17.98
C ASP A 227 -5.47 7.40 17.98
N ALA A 228 -5.83 8.28 17.04
CA ALA A 228 -7.15 8.89 16.98
C ALA A 228 -8.28 7.89 16.74
N CYS A 229 -8.01 6.75 16.08
CA CYS A 229 -9.04 5.79 15.73
C CYS A 229 -9.60 5.03 16.94
N ARG A 230 -8.92 5.10 18.10
CA ARG A 230 -9.44 4.60 19.39
C ARG A 230 -10.81 5.19 19.74
N GLY A 231 -11.08 6.43 19.33
CA GLY A 231 -12.35 7.11 19.58
C GLY A 231 -13.54 6.51 18.80
N TYR A 232 -13.29 5.55 17.93
CA TYR A 232 -14.29 4.88 17.10
C TYR A 232 -14.43 3.40 17.40
N GLU A 233 -13.59 2.82 18.28
CA GLU A 233 -13.69 1.41 18.65
C GLU A 233 -15.04 1.10 19.29
N GLY A 234 -15.73 0.08 18.78
CA GLY A 234 -17.04 -0.33 19.26
C GLY A 234 -18.19 0.58 18.84
N LYS A 235 -17.95 1.64 18.06
CA LYS A 235 -19.03 2.47 17.53
C LYS A 235 -19.85 1.70 16.49
N ILE A 236 -21.17 1.83 16.60
CA ILE A 236 -22.13 1.40 15.58
C ILE A 236 -22.20 2.49 14.53
N VAL A 237 -22.12 2.09 13.27
CA VAL A 237 -22.17 2.97 12.10
C VAL A 237 -23.25 2.50 11.15
N LYS A 238 -23.85 3.44 10.40
CA LYS A 238 -24.72 3.11 9.28
C LYS A 238 -23.88 2.80 8.06
N LEU A 239 -24.26 1.77 7.32
CA LEU A 239 -23.63 1.37 6.05
C LEU A 239 -24.30 2.03 4.83
N ILE A 240 -25.51 2.56 5.02
CA ILE A 240 -26.22 3.43 4.06
C ILE A 240 -26.72 4.66 4.81
N ALA A 241 -26.83 5.81 4.14
CA ALA A 241 -27.21 7.06 4.79
C ALA A 241 -28.65 7.01 5.37
N GLU A 242 -29.54 6.29 4.70
CA GLU A 242 -30.97 6.19 5.00
C GLU A 242 -31.30 5.22 6.13
N ALA A 243 -30.32 4.46 6.64
CA ALA A 243 -30.58 3.52 7.74
C ALA A 243 -31.14 4.27 8.96
N PRO A 244 -32.19 3.74 9.62
CA PRO A 244 -32.81 4.43 10.75
C PRO A 244 -31.89 4.56 11.98
N GLY A 245 -32.31 5.35 12.97
CA GLY A 245 -31.58 5.55 14.22
C GLY A 245 -30.51 6.66 14.17
N ASP A 246 -29.96 6.99 15.34
CA ASP A 246 -28.98 8.06 15.54
C ASP A 246 -27.55 7.51 15.59
N TYR A 247 -27.14 6.87 14.49
CA TYR A 247 -25.79 6.36 14.30
C TYR A 247 -25.09 7.14 13.18
N PRO A 248 -23.78 7.41 13.29
CA PRO A 248 -23.05 8.10 12.23
C PRO A 248 -23.00 7.27 10.96
N TYR A 249 -23.11 7.92 9.81
CA TYR A 249 -22.92 7.28 8.52
C TYR A 249 -21.42 7.05 8.25
N ILE A 250 -21.07 5.85 7.78
CA ILE A 250 -19.67 5.42 7.66
C ILE A 250 -18.83 6.33 6.74
N ASP A 251 -19.41 6.83 5.65
CA ASP A 251 -18.69 7.70 4.70
C ASP A 251 -18.54 9.15 5.19
N GLU A 252 -19.30 9.55 6.20
CA GLU A 252 -19.21 10.86 6.85
C GLU A 252 -18.20 10.88 8.00
N LEU A 253 -17.63 9.72 8.36
CA LEU A 253 -16.62 9.66 9.39
C LEU A 253 -15.34 10.40 8.96
N PRO A 254 -14.70 11.14 9.88
CA PRO A 254 -13.50 11.88 9.54
C PRO A 254 -12.34 10.93 9.23
N ARG A 255 -11.98 10.83 7.95
CA ARG A 255 -10.90 9.96 7.43
C ARG A 255 -9.51 10.21 8.04
N ARG A 256 -9.32 11.36 8.70
CA ARG A 256 -8.09 11.68 9.46
C ARG A 256 -8.05 11.00 10.82
N GLU A 257 -9.20 10.59 11.36
CA GLU A 257 -9.32 9.99 12.68
C GLU A 257 -9.60 8.50 12.63
N ILE A 258 -10.42 8.02 11.69
CA ILE A 258 -10.74 6.60 11.50
C ILE A 258 -10.55 6.21 10.04
N PHE A 259 -10.15 4.96 9.80
CA PHE A 259 -9.84 4.44 8.47
C PHE A 259 -8.72 5.20 7.74
N HIS A 260 -7.83 5.82 8.52
CA HIS A 260 -6.64 6.50 8.05
C HIS A 260 -5.59 5.51 7.51
N PRO A 261 -4.51 5.99 6.88
CA PRO A 261 -3.39 5.12 6.50
C PRO A 261 -2.89 4.29 7.68
N ASN A 262 -2.61 3.00 7.44
CA ASN A 262 -2.25 1.99 8.45
C ASN A 262 -3.34 1.60 9.46
N CYS A 263 -4.56 2.13 9.36
CA CYS A 263 -5.67 1.72 10.22
C CYS A 263 -5.99 0.23 10.01
N LYS A 264 -6.07 -0.54 11.11
CA LYS A 264 -6.39 -1.98 11.10
C LYS A 264 -7.86 -2.26 11.35
N HIS A 265 -8.68 -1.22 11.49
CA HIS A 265 -10.10 -1.37 11.80
C HIS A 265 -10.87 -1.95 10.62
N VAL A 266 -11.59 -3.02 10.94
CA VAL A 266 -12.62 -3.61 10.10
C VAL A 266 -13.99 -3.19 10.59
N VAL A 267 -14.99 -3.41 9.75
CA VAL A 267 -16.39 -3.22 10.10
C VAL A 267 -17.04 -4.60 10.13
N SER A 268 -17.66 -4.93 11.26
CA SER A 268 -18.40 -6.19 11.44
C SER A 268 -19.89 -5.90 11.25
N PRO A 269 -20.52 -6.36 10.15
CA PRO A 269 -21.91 -6.06 9.86
C PRO A 269 -22.89 -6.64 10.87
N LEU A 270 -24.04 -5.98 11.02
CA LEU A 270 -25.14 -6.40 11.87
C LEU A 270 -26.49 -5.93 11.30
N ARG A 271 -27.54 -6.72 11.53
CA ARG A 271 -28.90 -6.39 11.09
C ARG A 271 -29.63 -5.46 12.05
N ASP A 272 -29.45 -5.69 13.35
CA ASP A 272 -30.17 -4.98 14.40
C ASP A 272 -29.22 -4.48 15.50
N PRO A 273 -29.01 -3.15 15.59
CA PRO A 273 -28.18 -2.52 16.62
C PRO A 273 -28.59 -2.89 18.05
N SER A 274 -29.88 -3.12 18.30
CA SER A 274 -30.40 -3.43 19.64
C SER A 274 -29.95 -4.79 20.16
N ARG A 275 -29.61 -5.72 19.24
CA ARG A 275 -29.17 -7.09 19.55
C ARG A 275 -27.66 -7.23 19.78
N THR A 276 -26.93 -6.11 19.84
CA THR A 276 -25.50 -6.09 20.18
C THR A 276 -25.27 -6.37 21.68
N SER A 277 -24.02 -6.56 22.10
CA SER A 277 -23.68 -6.75 23.52
C SER A 277 -23.95 -5.48 24.32
N ALA A 278 -24.15 -5.64 25.64
CA ALA A 278 -24.38 -4.49 26.54
C ALA A 278 -23.24 -3.47 26.51
N ASP A 279 -22.00 -3.92 26.30
CA ASP A 279 -20.83 -3.03 26.19
C ASP A 279 -20.89 -2.16 24.94
N ILE A 280 -21.25 -2.74 23.80
CA ILE A 280 -21.41 -2.00 22.55
C ILE A 280 -22.57 -1.01 22.66
N ARG A 281 -23.71 -1.40 23.24
CA ARG A 281 -24.83 -0.48 23.46
C ARG A 281 -24.43 0.71 24.33
N ARG A 282 -23.71 0.47 25.44
CA ARG A 282 -23.19 1.49 26.35
C ARG A 282 -22.24 2.49 25.66
N ILE A 283 -21.35 2.04 24.77
CA ILE A 283 -20.48 2.93 23.99
C ILE A 283 -21.28 3.86 23.09
N ASN A 284 -22.41 3.38 22.58
CA ASN A 284 -23.25 4.09 21.61
C ASN A 284 -24.46 4.79 22.25
N GLY A 285 -24.48 4.94 23.57
CA GLY A 285 -25.55 5.66 24.28
C GLY A 285 -26.91 4.97 24.29
N ASN A 286 -26.95 3.65 24.03
CA ASN A 286 -28.16 2.81 24.06
C ASN A 286 -28.22 1.88 25.27
#